data_AF-A0A971EFC5-F1
#
_entry.id   AF-A0A971EFC5-F1
#
_cell.length_a   1.000
_cell.length_b   1.000
_cell.length_c   1.000
_cell.angle_alpha   90.00
_cell.angle_beta   90.00
_cell.angle_gamma   90.00
#
_symmetry.space_group_name_H-M   'P 1'
#
loop_
_entity.id
_entity.type
_entity.pdbx_description
1 polymer ?
#
loop_
_entity_poly.entity_id
_entity_poly.type
_entity_poly.pdbx_seq_one_letter_code
_entity_poly.pdbx_strand_id
1 'polypeptide(L)'
;MDNYLIVIVCGIVAGFLARWITLRSDYRHYPTYPHGQLVHLAVGFIAASLGAVAVPAIMKPDFVAVTFLVLAAQQFRDIRNMERETLTRLEETKLIRRGTDYIEGIARVFEARNYLVIITALITSLVVYRWGWPFAFIAGPICIFLSTLLMSGQRLGDIAEVVPGKVHFQGSLLMVEDVIIMNVALPQTKEKILKEGMGVLIKPKNDDARLTLDAPGQRQAIIHDVVSILGSKVDIAEPDLMPLARKQVDKGYLGLFIVANEPDLDYLMEIIRKVPVLESARGTALKSYFGRKAAD
;
A
#
# COMPACT_ATOMS: atom_id res chain seq x y z
N MET A 1 -13.40 29.60 29.55
CA MET A 1 -12.34 29.02 28.70
C MET A 1 -12.30 27.50 28.85
N ASP A 2 -12.75 26.98 29.99
CA ASP A 2 -12.71 25.54 30.34
C ASP A 2 -13.55 24.64 29.41
N ASN A 3 -14.68 25.13 28.89
CA ASN A 3 -15.50 24.36 27.94
C ASN A 3 -14.78 24.07 26.61
N TYR A 4 -13.91 24.96 26.15
CA TYR A 4 -13.15 24.73 24.91
C TYR A 4 -11.96 23.81 25.12
N LEU A 5 -11.35 23.83 26.31
CA LEU A 5 -10.28 22.89 26.65
C LEU A 5 -10.78 21.44 26.59
N ILE A 6 -11.97 21.18 27.16
CA ILE A 6 -12.59 19.85 27.12
C ILE A 6 -12.90 19.43 25.67
N VAL A 7 -13.44 20.34 24.85
CA VAL A 7 -13.69 20.09 23.42
C VAL A 7 -12.41 19.68 22.68
N ILE A 8 -11.30 20.39 22.92
CA ILE A 8 -10.02 20.14 22.26
C ILE A 8 -9.44 18.80 22.74
N VAL A 9 -9.38 18.57 24.06
CA VAL A 9 -8.79 17.35 24.62
C VAL A 9 -9.54 16.10 24.15
N CYS A 10 -10.87 16.12 24.14
CA CYS A 10 -11.66 14.99 23.64
C CYS A 10 -11.38 14.69 22.16
N GLY A 11 -11.26 15.73 21.32
CA GLY A 11 -10.91 15.56 19.91
C GLY A 11 -9.50 15.03 19.69
N ILE A 12 -8.51 15.56 20.42
CA ILE A 12 -7.11 15.10 20.35
C ILE A 12 -7.02 13.63 20.75
N VAL A 13 -7.65 13.24 21.86
CA VAL A 13 -7.62 11.85 22.34
C VAL A 13 -8.26 10.92 21.31
N ALA A 14 -9.44 11.26 20.78
CA ALA A 14 -10.10 10.43 19.77
C ALA A 14 -9.29 10.32 18.47
N GLY A 15 -8.74 11.42 17.97
CA GLY A 15 -7.89 11.42 16.77
C GLY A 15 -6.57 10.65 16.99
N PHE A 16 -5.94 10.81 18.15
CA PHE A 16 -4.72 10.08 18.49
C PHE A 16 -4.98 8.58 18.64
N LEU A 17 -6.09 8.19 19.26
CA LEU A 17 -6.52 6.79 19.31
C LEU A 17 -6.79 6.25 17.91
N ALA A 18 -7.44 7.03 17.04
CA ALA A 18 -7.61 6.67 15.64
C ALA A 18 -6.25 6.42 14.97
N ARG A 19 -5.26 7.30 15.20
CA ARG A 19 -3.91 7.10 14.66
C ARG A 19 -3.28 5.81 15.19
N TRP A 20 -3.34 5.59 16.50
CA TRP A 20 -2.74 4.43 17.14
C TRP A 20 -3.32 3.11 16.58
N ILE A 21 -4.63 3.05 16.41
CA ILE A 21 -5.32 1.88 15.86
C ILE A 21 -4.98 1.70 14.37
N THR A 22 -5.01 2.78 13.59
CA THR A 22 -4.75 2.73 12.14
C THR A 22 -3.29 2.52 11.78
N LEU A 23 -2.36 2.77 12.71
CA LEU A 23 -0.94 2.45 12.55
C LEU A 23 -0.66 0.93 12.58
N ARG A 24 -1.52 0.14 13.23
CA ARG A 24 -1.35 -1.32 13.44
C ARG A 24 -1.78 -2.19 12.25
N SER A 25 -1.90 -1.65 11.05
CA SER A 25 -2.53 -2.38 9.94
C SER A 25 -1.80 -2.20 8.61
N ASP A 26 -0.63 -2.81 8.48
CA ASP A 26 -0.12 -3.13 7.15
C ASP A 26 0.72 -4.41 7.17
N TYR A 27 0.40 -5.36 6.29
CA TYR A 27 1.19 -6.59 6.08
C TYR A 27 2.56 -6.28 5.46
N ARG A 28 2.74 -5.06 4.94
CA ARG A 28 3.99 -4.53 4.38
C ARG A 28 5.09 -4.30 5.43
N HIS A 29 4.81 -4.56 6.72
CA HIS A 29 5.73 -4.31 7.84
C HIS A 29 6.33 -2.89 7.78
N TYR A 30 5.50 -1.92 7.41
CA TYR A 30 5.89 -0.51 7.36
C TYR A 30 4.94 0.30 8.26
N PRO A 31 5.45 1.05 9.25
CA PRO A 31 6.86 1.41 9.44
C PRO A 31 7.68 0.27 10.04
N THR A 32 8.84 -0.02 9.43
CA THR A 32 9.65 -1.21 9.73
C THR A 32 10.47 -1.06 11.01
N TYR A 33 10.63 0.18 11.50
CA TYR A 33 11.47 0.51 12.66
C TYR A 33 10.66 1.23 13.76
N PRO A 34 10.99 1.00 15.04
CA PRO A 34 10.35 1.68 16.17
C PRO A 34 10.36 3.21 16.06
N HIS A 35 11.46 3.79 15.55
CA HIS A 35 11.57 5.23 15.32
C HIS A 35 10.57 5.73 14.27
N GLY A 36 10.33 4.96 13.20
CA GLY A 36 9.32 5.29 12.20
C GLY A 36 7.92 5.33 12.82
N GLN A 37 7.57 4.32 13.64
CA GLN A 37 6.29 4.30 14.35
C GLN A 37 6.11 5.54 15.25
N LEU A 38 7.16 5.94 15.97
CA LEU A 38 7.14 7.15 16.81
C LEU A 38 6.89 8.41 15.98
N VAL A 39 7.59 8.59 14.84
CA VAL A 39 7.38 9.72 13.92
C VAL A 39 5.93 9.77 13.47
N HIS A 40 5.35 8.63 13.09
CA HIS A 40 3.96 8.57 12.67
C HIS A 40 2.93 8.85 13.77
N LEU A 41 3.24 8.50 15.01
CA LEU A 41 2.40 8.87 16.16
C LEU A 41 2.49 10.36 16.45
N ALA A 42 3.67 10.95 16.39
CA ALA A 42 3.89 12.38 16.57
C ALA A 42 3.14 13.20 15.48
N VAL A 43 3.27 12.79 14.22
CA VAL A 43 2.54 13.39 13.09
C VAL A 43 1.03 13.26 13.27
N GLY A 44 0.54 12.09 13.71
CA GLY A 44 -0.88 11.91 13.96
C GLY A 44 -1.39 12.69 15.17
N PHE A 45 -0.57 12.91 16.19
CA PHE A 45 -0.89 13.82 17.29
C PHE A 45 -1.04 15.27 16.81
N ILE A 46 -0.15 15.74 15.94
CA ILE A 46 -0.25 17.06 15.30
C ILE A 46 -1.55 17.15 14.47
N ALA A 47 -1.85 16.13 13.67
CA ALA A 47 -3.07 16.06 12.86
C ALA A 47 -4.34 16.08 13.72
N ALA A 48 -4.38 15.32 14.82
CA ALA A 48 -5.48 15.31 15.77
C ALA A 48 -5.65 16.69 16.44
N SER A 49 -4.55 17.34 16.78
CA SER A 49 -4.55 18.71 17.34
C SER A 49 -5.12 19.73 16.38
N LEU A 50 -4.73 19.67 15.10
CA LEU A 50 -5.27 20.53 14.04
C LEU A 50 -6.78 20.33 13.88
N GLY A 51 -7.25 19.08 13.82
CA GLY A 51 -8.67 18.77 13.72
C GLY A 51 -9.49 19.23 14.93
N ALA A 52 -8.98 19.02 16.14
CA ALA A 52 -9.67 19.36 17.37
C ALA A 52 -9.80 20.87 17.60
N VAL A 53 -8.74 21.64 17.28
CA VAL A 53 -8.71 23.10 17.46
C VAL A 53 -9.52 23.84 16.40
N ALA A 54 -9.76 23.23 15.24
CA ALA A 54 -10.56 23.82 14.17
C ALA A 54 -11.99 24.19 14.63
N VAL A 55 -12.61 23.41 15.51
CA VAL A 55 -13.97 23.69 16.01
C VAL A 55 -14.01 25.01 16.81
N PRO A 56 -13.22 25.19 17.89
CA PRO A 56 -13.11 26.48 18.56
C PRO A 56 -12.75 27.64 17.63
N ALA A 57 -11.83 27.43 16.67
CA ALA A 57 -11.35 28.46 15.76
C ALA A 57 -12.42 28.94 14.77
N ILE A 58 -13.31 28.05 14.30
CA ILE A 58 -14.44 28.41 13.43
C ILE A 58 -15.55 29.08 14.24
N MET A 59 -15.82 28.60 15.46
CA MET A 59 -16.93 29.09 16.29
C MET A 59 -16.65 30.48 16.91
N LYS A 60 -15.39 30.88 17.00
CA LYS A 60 -14.98 32.26 17.27
C LYS A 60 -14.38 32.85 15.98
N PRO A 61 -15.20 33.45 15.11
CA PRO A 61 -14.76 33.91 13.81
C PRO A 61 -13.74 35.04 13.98
N ASP A 62 -12.47 34.69 13.84
CA ASP A 62 -11.36 35.60 13.61
C ASP A 62 -10.59 35.09 12.38
N PHE A 63 -9.77 35.93 11.76
CA PHE A 63 -8.94 35.55 10.61
C PHE A 63 -7.99 34.38 10.90
N VAL A 64 -7.80 34.04 12.18
CA VAL A 64 -7.07 32.87 12.70
C VAL A 64 -7.58 31.54 12.11
N ALA A 65 -8.88 31.41 11.80
CA ALA A 65 -9.43 30.18 11.21
C ALA A 65 -8.83 29.86 9.83
N VAL A 66 -8.52 30.90 9.03
CA VAL A 66 -7.88 30.75 7.71
C VAL A 66 -6.46 30.21 7.88
N THR A 67 -5.72 30.70 8.88
CA THR A 67 -4.37 30.19 9.21
C THR A 67 -4.40 28.70 9.56
N PHE A 68 -5.40 28.24 10.32
CA PHE A 68 -5.54 26.80 10.64
C PHE A 68 -5.80 25.94 9.41
N LEU A 69 -6.64 26.40 8.48
CA LEU A 69 -6.89 25.68 7.23
C LEU A 69 -5.62 25.59 6.37
N VAL A 70 -4.83 26.68 6.30
CA VAL A 70 -3.54 26.68 5.60
C VAL A 70 -2.54 25.73 6.25
N LEU A 71 -2.42 25.74 7.58
CA LEU A 71 -1.53 24.83 8.31
C LEU A 71 -1.94 23.36 8.12
N ALA A 72 -3.24 23.06 8.13
CA ALA A 72 -3.74 21.72 7.84
C ALA A 72 -3.39 21.29 6.41
N ALA A 73 -3.58 22.17 5.42
CA ALA A 73 -3.23 21.89 4.03
C ALA A 73 -1.72 21.64 3.84
N GLN A 74 -0.87 22.42 4.52
CA GLN A 74 0.59 22.22 4.50
C GLN A 74 0.98 20.87 5.11
N GLN A 75 0.42 20.54 6.27
CA GLN A 75 0.68 19.28 6.96
C GLN A 75 0.42 18.07 6.06
N PHE A 76 -0.62 18.11 5.23
CA PHE A 76 -0.94 17.01 4.32
C PHE A 76 0.13 16.81 3.25
N ARG A 77 0.54 17.90 2.60
CA ARG A 77 1.58 17.86 1.57
C ARG A 77 2.91 17.39 2.13
N ASP A 78 3.26 17.87 3.32
CA ASP A 78 4.55 17.58 3.93
C ASP A 78 4.64 16.11 4.38
N ILE A 79 3.56 15.51 4.87
CA ILE A 79 3.51 14.08 5.21
C ILE A 79 3.73 13.21 3.98
N ARG A 80 2.98 13.47 2.89
CA ARG A 80 3.13 12.69 1.65
C ARG A 80 4.55 12.81 1.09
N ASN A 81 5.11 14.02 1.08
CA ASN A 81 6.46 14.25 0.60
C ASN A 81 7.50 13.54 1.48
N MET A 82 7.37 13.64 2.80
CA MET A 82 8.24 12.96 3.77
C MET A 82 8.24 11.44 3.56
N GLU A 83 7.07 10.82 3.41
CA GLU A 83 6.96 9.38 3.16
C GLU A 83 7.61 8.97 1.84
N ARG A 84 7.25 9.67 0.77
CA ARG A 84 7.76 9.37 -0.57
C ARG A 84 9.28 9.51 -0.61
N GLU A 85 9.83 10.58 -0.04
CA GLU A 85 11.27 10.84 -0.01
C GLU A 85 12.02 9.81 0.84
N THR A 86 11.49 9.50 2.02
CA THR A 86 12.09 8.49 2.93
C THR A 86 12.13 7.12 2.26
N LEU A 87 11.00 6.69 1.69
CA LEU A 87 10.91 5.41 0.99
C LEU A 87 11.83 5.39 -0.23
N THR A 88 11.86 6.46 -1.03
CA THR A 88 12.72 6.54 -2.22
C THR A 88 14.20 6.38 -1.85
N ARG A 89 14.66 7.07 -0.80
CA ARG A 89 16.05 6.93 -0.30
C ARG A 89 16.35 5.51 0.17
N LEU A 90 15.40 4.86 0.87
CA LEU A 90 15.57 3.48 1.30
C LEU A 90 15.64 2.47 0.14
N GLU A 91 15.18 2.83 -1.06
CA GLU A 91 15.26 1.97 -2.24
C GLU A 91 16.60 2.07 -2.97
N GLU A 92 17.38 3.14 -2.77
CA GLU A 92 18.63 3.36 -3.51
C GLU A 92 19.65 2.23 -3.27
N THR A 93 19.68 1.70 -2.04
CA THR A 93 20.63 0.67 -1.59
C THR A 93 20.11 -0.76 -1.72
N LYS A 94 18.86 -0.96 -2.16
CA LYS A 94 18.27 -2.31 -2.29
C LYS A 94 18.55 -2.91 -3.66
N LEU A 95 18.84 -4.21 -3.66
CA LEU A 95 18.97 -5.03 -4.88
C LEU A 95 17.64 -5.11 -5.64
N ILE A 96 16.56 -5.36 -4.92
CA ILE A 96 15.21 -5.46 -5.46
C ILE A 96 14.38 -4.35 -4.83
N ARG A 97 13.96 -3.40 -5.66
CA ARG A 97 13.27 -2.19 -5.23
C ARG A 97 11.75 -2.38 -5.19
N ARG A 98 11.04 -1.57 -4.39
CA ARG A 98 9.58 -1.45 -4.37
C ARG A 98 8.98 -0.96 -5.69
N GLY A 99 9.71 -0.06 -6.37
CA GLY A 99 9.20 0.69 -7.53
C GLY A 99 8.45 1.96 -7.11
N THR A 100 8.49 2.97 -7.99
CA THR A 100 7.94 4.31 -7.70
C THR A 100 6.44 4.31 -7.47
N ASP A 101 5.69 3.52 -8.25
CA ASP A 101 4.23 3.44 -8.11
C ASP A 101 3.83 2.81 -6.78
N TYR A 102 4.62 1.86 -6.28
CA TYR A 102 4.35 1.26 -4.99
C TYR A 102 4.67 2.22 -3.84
N ILE A 103 5.80 2.94 -3.93
CA ILE A 103 6.15 3.99 -2.98
C ILE A 103 5.06 5.06 -2.92
N GLU A 104 4.57 5.50 -4.08
CA GLU A 104 3.49 6.47 -4.19
C GLU A 104 2.19 5.94 -3.57
N GLY A 105 1.85 4.67 -3.83
CA GLY A 105 0.71 4.00 -3.20
C GLY A 105 0.82 3.94 -1.67
N ILE A 106 2.01 3.65 -1.13
CA ILE A 106 2.26 3.69 0.31
C ILE A 106 2.07 5.12 0.84
N ALA A 107 2.69 6.12 0.21
CA ALA A 107 2.60 7.51 0.62
C ALA A 107 1.14 8.02 0.68
N ARG A 108 0.33 7.68 -0.32
CA ARG A 108 -1.12 8.00 -0.35
C ARG A 108 -1.90 7.35 0.78
N VAL A 109 -1.59 6.10 1.13
CA VAL A 109 -2.23 5.42 2.26
C VAL A 109 -1.90 6.15 3.57
N PHE A 110 -0.66 6.60 3.76
CA PHE A 110 -0.29 7.37 4.95
C PHE A 110 -0.93 8.76 5.00
N GLU A 111 -1.00 9.43 3.86
CA GLU A 111 -1.73 10.69 3.69
C GLU A 111 -3.22 10.51 4.06
N ALA A 112 -3.87 9.47 3.50
CA ALA A 112 -5.26 9.15 3.77
C ALA A 112 -5.54 8.82 5.25
N ARG A 113 -4.66 8.04 5.89
CA ARG A 113 -4.77 7.77 7.33
C ARG A 113 -4.70 9.06 8.15
N ASN A 114 -3.88 10.02 7.72
CA ASN A 114 -3.80 11.30 8.40
C ASN A 114 -5.08 12.13 8.22
N TYR A 115 -5.70 12.09 7.04
CA TYR A 115 -7.02 12.71 6.82
C TYR A 115 -8.08 12.16 7.77
N LEU A 116 -8.13 10.84 7.95
CA LEU A 116 -9.07 10.19 8.86
C LEU A 116 -8.87 10.61 10.32
N VAL A 117 -7.61 10.84 10.73
CA VAL A 117 -7.28 11.36 12.07
C VAL A 117 -7.82 12.78 12.27
N ILE A 118 -7.61 13.68 11.29
CA ILE A 118 -8.12 15.06 11.36
C ILE A 118 -9.65 15.06 11.42
N ILE A 119 -10.30 14.29 10.55
CA ILE A 119 -11.77 14.18 10.49
C ILE A 119 -12.32 13.62 11.79
N THR A 120 -11.70 12.57 12.35
CA THR A 120 -12.11 11.97 13.63
C THR A 120 -12.02 12.98 14.77
N ALA A 121 -10.90 13.72 14.85
CA ALA A 121 -10.71 14.75 15.87
C ALA A 121 -11.73 15.89 15.71
N LEU A 122 -11.93 16.39 14.49
CA LEU A 122 -12.87 17.45 14.16
C LEU A 122 -14.31 17.08 14.53
N ILE A 123 -14.78 15.91 14.09
CA ILE A 123 -16.16 15.45 14.36
C ILE A 123 -16.35 15.24 15.86
N THR A 124 -15.39 14.62 16.54
CA THR A 124 -15.48 14.39 17.98
C THR A 124 -15.54 15.72 18.74
N SER A 125 -14.67 16.68 18.40
CA SER A 125 -14.71 18.02 19.00
C SER A 125 -16.02 18.75 18.70
N LEU A 126 -16.57 18.62 17.48
CA LEU A 126 -17.83 19.25 17.11
C LEU A 126 -19.01 18.70 17.91
N VAL A 127 -19.05 17.38 18.08
CA VAL A 127 -20.07 16.68 18.88
C VAL A 127 -19.99 17.12 20.34
N VAL A 128 -18.78 17.17 20.91
CA VAL A 128 -18.55 17.61 22.29
C VAL A 128 -18.94 19.06 22.49
N TYR A 129 -18.65 19.92 21.52
CA TYR A 129 -19.05 21.33 21.56
C TYR A 129 -20.58 21.49 21.56
N ARG A 130 -21.29 20.70 20.76
CA ARG A 130 -22.74 20.84 20.55
C ARG A 130 -23.60 20.15 21.60
N TRP A 131 -23.14 19.01 22.12
CA TRP A 131 -23.93 18.13 23.00
C TRP A 131 -23.24 17.80 24.33
N GLY A 132 -21.99 18.21 24.52
CA GLY A 132 -21.22 17.99 25.73
C GLY A 132 -20.27 16.80 25.66
N TRP A 133 -19.33 16.75 26.61
CA TRP A 133 -18.24 15.77 26.64
C TRP A 133 -18.64 14.29 26.71
N PRO A 134 -19.77 13.87 27.33
CA PRO A 134 -20.13 12.45 27.37
C PRO A 134 -20.37 11.85 25.99
N PHE A 135 -20.79 12.67 25.01
CA PHE A 135 -21.00 12.21 23.63
C PHE A 135 -19.70 11.88 22.88
N ALA A 136 -18.53 12.24 23.43
CA ALA A 136 -17.24 11.82 22.89
C ALA A 136 -17.08 10.28 22.88
N PHE A 137 -17.64 9.60 23.88
CA PHE A 137 -17.60 8.13 23.99
C PHE A 137 -18.45 7.42 22.94
N ILE A 138 -19.27 8.16 22.19
CA ILE A 138 -20.07 7.63 21.09
C ILE A 138 -19.44 8.06 19.76
N ALA A 139 -19.23 9.36 19.57
CA ALA A 139 -18.72 9.89 18.30
C ALA A 139 -17.30 9.42 17.97
N GLY A 140 -16.40 9.43 18.96
CA GLY A 140 -15.01 8.99 18.76
C GLY A 140 -14.94 7.53 18.28
N PRO A 141 -15.52 6.56 19.00
CA PRO A 141 -15.55 5.17 18.55
C PRO A 141 -16.22 4.95 17.20
N ILE A 142 -17.32 5.64 16.91
CA ILE A 142 -17.99 5.56 15.59
C ILE A 142 -17.06 6.07 14.48
N CYS A 143 -16.42 7.23 14.66
CA CYS A 143 -15.48 7.78 13.69
C CYS A 143 -14.25 6.88 13.50
N ILE A 144 -13.72 6.29 14.57
CA ILE A 144 -12.62 5.33 14.50
C ILE A 144 -13.05 4.09 13.71
N PHE A 145 -14.22 3.53 14.01
CA PHE A 145 -14.76 2.38 13.28
C PHE A 145 -14.93 2.68 11.79
N LEU A 146 -15.57 3.81 11.44
CA LEU A 146 -15.70 4.25 10.05
C LEU A 146 -14.34 4.45 9.37
N SER A 147 -13.36 5.01 10.09
CA SER A 147 -12.00 5.18 9.58
C SER A 147 -11.36 3.84 9.22
N THR A 148 -11.55 2.81 10.05
CA THR A 148 -11.02 1.46 9.75
C THR A 148 -11.68 0.81 8.53
N LEU A 149 -12.97 1.08 8.27
CA LEU A 149 -13.66 0.59 7.09
C LEU A 149 -13.17 1.27 5.81
N LEU A 150 -12.92 2.59 5.85
CA LEU A 150 -12.44 3.35 4.69
C LEU A 150 -11.00 3.01 4.28
N MET A 151 -10.26 2.30 5.13
CA MET A 151 -8.87 1.91 4.88
C MET A 151 -8.72 0.60 4.09
N SER A 152 -9.79 -0.17 3.86
CA SER A 152 -9.68 -1.43 3.11
C SER A 152 -9.55 -1.17 1.60
N GLY A 153 -8.43 -1.60 1.01
CA GLY A 153 -8.20 -1.60 -0.44
C GLY A 153 -8.33 -3.00 -1.05
N GLN A 154 -8.48 -3.07 -2.37
CA GLN A 154 -8.47 -4.33 -3.11
C GLN A 154 -7.08 -4.99 -3.07
N ARG A 155 -7.08 -6.31 -3.02
CA ARG A 155 -5.88 -7.16 -3.09
C ARG A 155 -5.85 -7.94 -4.39
N LEU A 156 -4.69 -8.46 -4.76
CA LEU A 156 -4.53 -9.23 -5.99
C LEU A 156 -5.45 -10.45 -6.05
N GLY A 157 -5.68 -11.14 -4.92
CA GLY A 157 -6.60 -12.28 -4.85
C GLY A 157 -8.07 -11.93 -5.16
N ASP A 158 -8.46 -10.66 -5.02
CA ASP A 158 -9.80 -10.20 -5.37
C ASP A 158 -9.97 -10.15 -6.89
N ILE A 159 -8.92 -9.75 -7.62
CA ILE A 159 -8.96 -9.46 -9.07
C ILE A 159 -8.32 -10.55 -9.94
N ALA A 160 -7.53 -11.45 -9.38
CA ALA A 160 -6.78 -12.46 -10.10
C ALA A 160 -6.77 -13.81 -9.37
N GLU A 161 -6.68 -14.88 -10.14
CA GLU A 161 -6.43 -16.23 -9.66
C GLU A 161 -4.92 -16.50 -9.66
N VAL A 162 -4.40 -17.03 -8.57
CA VAL A 162 -2.97 -17.31 -8.38
C VAL A 162 -2.79 -18.82 -8.29
N VAL A 163 -2.14 -19.40 -9.30
CA VAL A 163 -1.98 -20.86 -9.47
C VAL A 163 -0.52 -21.25 -9.67
N PRO A 164 -0.12 -22.48 -9.30
CA PRO A 164 1.22 -23.00 -9.56
C PRO A 164 1.59 -22.94 -11.04
N GLY A 165 2.86 -22.65 -11.35
CA GLY A 165 3.39 -22.70 -12.71
C GLY A 165 4.70 -23.48 -12.76
N LYS A 166 4.86 -24.35 -13.76
CA LYS A 166 6.06 -25.16 -13.94
C LYS A 166 7.20 -24.34 -14.53
N VAL A 167 8.27 -24.20 -13.75
CA VAL A 167 9.55 -23.65 -14.22
C VAL A 167 10.26 -24.67 -15.08
N HIS A 168 10.66 -24.29 -16.30
CA HIS A 168 11.43 -25.14 -17.19
C HIS A 168 12.23 -24.32 -18.20
N PHE A 169 13.07 -25.02 -18.98
CA PHE A 169 13.88 -24.41 -20.03
C PHE A 169 13.47 -24.87 -21.43
N GLN A 170 13.46 -23.94 -22.39
CA GLN A 170 13.47 -24.22 -23.82
C GLN A 170 14.76 -23.66 -24.42
N GLY A 171 15.76 -24.54 -24.61
CA GLY A 171 17.11 -24.12 -24.97
C GLY A 171 17.75 -23.29 -23.84
N SER A 172 17.90 -21.99 -24.07
CA SER A 172 18.39 -21.03 -23.08
C SER A 172 17.29 -20.16 -22.47
N LEU A 173 16.04 -20.29 -22.95
CA LEU A 173 14.91 -19.52 -22.43
C LEU A 173 14.39 -20.17 -21.14
N LEU A 174 14.45 -19.43 -20.05
CA LEU A 174 13.74 -19.76 -18.81
C LEU A 174 12.26 -19.41 -18.98
N MET A 175 11.39 -20.35 -18.68
CA MET A 175 9.95 -20.18 -18.80
C MET A 175 9.19 -20.64 -17.56
N VAL A 176 8.06 -19.99 -17.32
CA VAL A 176 7.02 -20.43 -16.37
C VAL A 176 5.80 -20.75 -17.20
N GLU A 177 5.48 -22.04 -17.34
CA GLU A 177 4.52 -22.51 -18.35
C GLU A 177 4.85 -21.95 -19.74
N ASP A 178 3.92 -21.30 -20.43
CA ASP A 178 4.13 -20.67 -21.74
C ASP A 178 4.68 -19.23 -21.68
N VAL A 179 5.07 -18.74 -20.49
CA VAL A 179 5.58 -17.38 -20.31
C VAL A 179 7.11 -17.37 -20.33
N ILE A 180 7.69 -16.68 -21.31
CA ILE A 180 9.14 -16.45 -21.39
C ILE A 180 9.55 -15.43 -20.32
N ILE A 181 10.47 -15.82 -19.43
CA ILE A 181 10.94 -14.99 -18.32
C ILE A 181 12.19 -14.21 -18.72
N MET A 182 13.27 -14.95 -19.00
CA MET A 182 14.59 -14.43 -19.34
C MET A 182 15.44 -15.48 -20.05
N ASN A 183 16.59 -15.08 -20.58
CA ASN A 183 17.56 -15.97 -21.18
C ASN A 183 18.65 -16.29 -20.15
N VAL A 184 18.89 -17.58 -19.88
CA VAL A 184 19.97 -18.06 -19.00
C VAL A 184 20.82 -19.03 -19.80
N ALA A 185 22.11 -18.72 -19.96
CA ALA A 185 23.01 -19.54 -20.77
C ALA A 185 23.77 -20.58 -19.94
N LEU A 186 24.22 -20.21 -18.75
CA LEU A 186 25.14 -21.01 -17.92
C LEU A 186 24.49 -22.32 -17.44
N PRO A 187 25.06 -23.49 -17.75
CA PRO A 187 24.47 -24.79 -17.36
C PRO A 187 24.30 -24.95 -15.84
N GLN A 188 25.28 -24.48 -15.06
CA GLN A 188 25.25 -24.54 -13.60
C GLN A 188 24.07 -23.74 -13.02
N THR A 189 23.82 -22.54 -13.57
CA THR A 189 22.69 -21.71 -13.17
C THR A 189 21.36 -22.35 -13.55
N LYS A 190 21.26 -22.97 -14.73
CA LYS A 190 20.05 -23.71 -15.14
C LYS A 190 19.73 -24.85 -14.17
N GLU A 191 20.73 -25.62 -13.75
CA GLU A 191 20.54 -26.72 -12.81
C GLU A 191 20.04 -26.21 -11.45
N LYS A 192 20.64 -25.13 -10.94
CA LYS A 192 20.19 -24.46 -9.71
C LYS A 192 18.73 -23.99 -9.83
N ILE A 193 18.38 -23.34 -10.93
CA ILE A 193 17.01 -22.86 -11.20
C ILE A 193 16.01 -24.02 -11.29
N LEU A 194 16.37 -25.13 -11.93
CA LEU A 194 15.49 -26.29 -12.03
C LEU A 194 15.24 -26.97 -10.68
N LYS A 195 16.22 -26.90 -9.77
CA LYS A 195 16.12 -27.49 -8.44
C LYS A 195 15.37 -26.60 -7.44
N GLU A 196 15.57 -25.28 -7.52
CA GLU A 196 15.15 -24.34 -6.47
C GLU A 196 14.17 -23.26 -6.96
N GLY A 197 13.95 -23.15 -8.26
CA GLY A 197 13.09 -22.14 -8.85
C GLY A 197 11.62 -22.43 -8.62
N MET A 198 10.88 -21.40 -8.21
CA MET A 198 9.43 -21.43 -8.08
C MET A 198 8.78 -20.59 -9.17
N GLY A 199 7.69 -21.10 -9.72
CA GLY A 199 6.90 -20.47 -10.77
C GLY A 199 5.43 -20.35 -10.36
N VAL A 200 4.83 -19.21 -10.66
CA VAL A 200 3.41 -18.95 -10.40
C VAL A 200 2.79 -18.23 -11.58
N LEU A 201 1.57 -18.64 -11.96
CA LEU A 201 0.75 -17.90 -12.90
C LEU A 201 -0.28 -17.03 -12.16
N ILE A 202 -0.40 -15.78 -12.59
CA ILE A 202 -1.35 -14.79 -12.06
C ILE A 202 -2.34 -14.45 -13.18
N LYS A 203 -3.53 -15.05 -13.12
CA LYS A 203 -4.56 -14.96 -14.17
C LYS A 203 -5.60 -13.90 -13.81
N PRO A 204 -5.80 -12.85 -14.63
CA PRO A 204 -6.81 -11.83 -14.35
C PRO A 204 -8.22 -12.42 -14.46
N LYS A 205 -9.14 -11.99 -13.58
CA LYS A 205 -10.55 -12.41 -13.63
C LYS A 205 -11.38 -11.63 -14.65
N ASN A 206 -10.92 -10.47 -15.09
CA ASN A 206 -11.58 -9.60 -16.07
C ASN A 206 -10.59 -8.64 -16.73
N ASP A 207 -11.08 -7.83 -17.68
CA ASP A 207 -10.25 -6.89 -18.44
C ASP A 207 -9.64 -5.77 -17.60
N ASP A 208 -10.35 -5.25 -16.60
CA ASP A 208 -9.79 -4.26 -15.69
C ASP A 208 -8.60 -4.86 -14.90
N ALA A 209 -8.73 -6.10 -14.43
CA ALA A 209 -7.65 -6.82 -13.77
C ALA A 209 -6.48 -7.09 -14.72
N ARG A 210 -6.77 -7.44 -15.99
CA ARG A 210 -5.75 -7.63 -17.03
C ARG A 210 -4.93 -6.36 -17.25
N LEU A 211 -5.59 -5.20 -17.33
CA LEU A 211 -4.91 -3.90 -17.44
C LEU A 211 -4.09 -3.57 -16.19
N THR A 212 -4.57 -3.92 -14.99
CA THR A 212 -3.79 -3.71 -13.78
C THR A 212 -2.54 -4.57 -13.71
N LEU A 213 -2.64 -5.85 -14.08
CA LEU A 213 -1.46 -6.71 -14.16
C LEU A 213 -0.51 -6.28 -15.29
N ASP A 214 -1.01 -5.59 -16.31
CA ASP A 214 -0.16 -5.07 -17.39
C ASP A 214 0.82 -3.99 -16.90
N ALA A 215 0.43 -3.19 -15.89
CA ALA A 215 1.23 -2.09 -15.37
C ALA A 215 2.56 -2.57 -14.75
N PRO A 216 3.73 -2.08 -15.20
CA PRO A 216 5.03 -2.47 -14.63
C PRO A 216 5.16 -2.22 -13.13
N GLY A 217 4.59 -1.12 -12.61
CA GLY A 217 4.60 -0.82 -11.18
C GLY A 217 3.87 -1.86 -10.33
N GLN A 218 2.76 -2.41 -10.83
CA GLN A 218 2.04 -3.49 -10.15
C GLN A 218 2.88 -4.77 -10.11
N ARG A 219 3.55 -5.10 -11.23
CA ARG A 219 4.45 -6.26 -11.31
C ARG A 219 5.63 -6.13 -10.36
N GLN A 220 6.20 -4.93 -10.25
CA GLN A 220 7.28 -4.65 -9.31
C GLN A 220 6.83 -4.77 -7.85
N ALA A 221 5.61 -4.30 -7.53
CA ALA A 221 5.05 -4.46 -6.19
C ALA A 221 4.88 -5.94 -5.80
N ILE A 222 4.41 -6.78 -6.74
CA ILE A 222 4.31 -8.24 -6.53
C ILE A 222 5.68 -8.83 -6.22
N ILE A 223 6.69 -8.53 -7.05
CA ILE A 223 8.06 -9.03 -6.85
C ILE A 223 8.62 -8.59 -5.51
N HIS A 224 8.48 -7.29 -5.17
CA HIS A 224 9.00 -6.74 -3.93
C HIS A 224 8.38 -7.39 -2.69
N ASP A 225 7.04 -7.55 -2.66
CA ASP A 225 6.37 -8.16 -1.50
C ASP A 225 6.81 -9.60 -1.29
N VAL A 226 6.91 -10.39 -2.37
CA VAL A 226 7.41 -11.76 -2.33
C VAL A 226 8.83 -11.83 -1.79
N VAL A 227 9.72 -11.00 -2.33
CA VAL A 227 11.15 -10.97 -1.93
C VAL A 227 11.31 -10.48 -0.49
N SER A 228 10.47 -9.53 -0.05
CA SER A 228 10.54 -9.00 1.31
C SER A 228 10.19 -10.02 2.40
N ILE A 229 9.47 -11.09 2.03
CA ILE A 229 9.00 -12.13 2.96
C ILE A 229 9.82 -13.42 2.79
N LEU A 230 9.96 -13.95 1.57
CA LEU A 230 10.65 -15.22 1.31
C LEU A 230 12.16 -15.07 1.06
N GLY A 231 12.63 -13.82 0.94
CA GLY A 231 13.97 -13.51 0.48
C GLY A 231 14.18 -13.80 -1.01
N SER A 232 15.37 -13.49 -1.49
CA SER A 232 15.84 -13.91 -2.81
C SER A 232 17.30 -14.35 -2.72
N LYS A 233 17.69 -15.26 -3.62
CA LYS A 233 19.09 -15.69 -3.81
C LYS A 233 19.84 -14.81 -4.82
N VAL A 234 19.39 -13.58 -5.04
CA VAL A 234 20.02 -12.63 -5.97
C VAL A 234 21.20 -11.96 -5.30
N ASP A 235 22.33 -11.94 -5.98
CA ASP A 235 23.51 -11.17 -5.57
C ASP A 235 23.77 -9.98 -6.51
N ILE A 236 24.68 -9.10 -6.09
CA ILE A 236 25.15 -7.96 -6.87
C ILE A 236 25.73 -8.47 -8.19
N ALA A 237 25.24 -7.92 -9.30
CA ALA A 237 25.66 -8.27 -10.65
C ALA A 237 25.38 -9.73 -11.08
N GLU A 238 24.42 -10.41 -10.44
CA GLU A 238 23.93 -11.74 -10.85
C GLU A 238 22.48 -11.65 -11.38
N PRO A 239 22.27 -11.30 -12.67
CA PRO A 239 20.93 -11.09 -13.21
C PRO A 239 20.12 -12.38 -13.41
N ASP A 240 20.79 -13.53 -13.52
CA ASP A 240 20.17 -14.80 -13.90
C ASP A 240 19.22 -15.36 -12.82
N LEU A 241 19.34 -14.89 -11.58
CA LEU A 241 18.47 -15.27 -10.47
C LEU A 241 17.43 -14.19 -10.13
N MET A 242 17.43 -13.08 -10.87
CA MET A 242 16.55 -11.94 -10.60
C MET A 242 15.09 -12.36 -10.73
N PRO A 243 14.25 -12.16 -9.70
CA PRO A 243 12.85 -12.46 -9.81
C PRO A 243 12.19 -11.54 -10.84
N LEU A 244 11.33 -12.12 -11.68
CA LEU A 244 10.68 -11.41 -12.77
C LEU A 244 9.23 -11.86 -12.91
N ALA A 245 8.36 -10.89 -13.15
CA ALA A 245 6.98 -11.09 -13.55
C ALA A 245 6.81 -10.63 -15.00
N ARG A 246 6.67 -11.58 -15.92
CA ARG A 246 6.45 -11.33 -17.35
C ARG A 246 5.01 -11.62 -17.72
N LYS A 247 4.53 -10.97 -18.78
CA LYS A 247 3.17 -11.14 -19.29
C LYS A 247 3.18 -12.14 -20.44
N GLN A 248 2.19 -13.02 -20.48
CA GLN A 248 1.86 -13.71 -21.72
C GLN A 248 1.15 -12.74 -22.67
N VAL A 249 1.78 -12.43 -23.80
CA VAL A 249 1.39 -11.36 -24.71
C VAL A 249 -0.05 -11.52 -25.19
N ASP A 250 -0.45 -12.73 -25.55
CA ASP A 250 -1.75 -12.99 -26.16
C ASP A 250 -2.89 -13.13 -25.14
N LYS A 251 -2.60 -13.72 -23.97
CA LYS A 251 -3.62 -14.08 -22.97
C LYS A 251 -3.70 -13.10 -21.79
N GLY A 252 -2.68 -12.26 -21.60
CA GLY A 252 -2.68 -11.18 -20.60
C GLY A 252 -2.46 -11.59 -19.15
N TYR A 253 -2.24 -12.87 -18.83
CA TYR A 253 -1.80 -13.29 -17.50
C TYR A 253 -0.30 -13.12 -17.30
N LEU A 254 0.15 -13.15 -16.05
CA LEU A 254 1.57 -13.06 -15.71
C LEU A 254 2.14 -14.43 -15.33
N GLY A 255 3.38 -14.67 -15.73
CA GLY A 255 4.26 -15.67 -15.14
C GLY A 255 5.27 -15.00 -14.24
N LEU A 256 5.27 -15.37 -12.96
CA LEU A 256 6.24 -14.95 -11.96
C LEU A 256 7.27 -16.07 -11.75
N PHE A 257 8.54 -15.70 -11.74
CA PHE A 257 9.67 -16.56 -11.39
C PHE A 257 10.44 -15.98 -10.21
N ILE A 258 10.85 -16.86 -9.28
CA ILE A 258 11.74 -16.51 -8.17
C ILE A 258 12.57 -17.71 -7.70
N VAL A 259 13.80 -17.46 -7.26
CA VAL A 259 14.58 -18.37 -6.42
C VAL A 259 14.69 -17.76 -5.02
N ALA A 260 13.93 -18.29 -4.07
CA ALA A 260 13.81 -17.76 -2.71
C ALA A 260 14.80 -18.40 -1.73
N ASN A 261 15.09 -17.72 -0.62
CA ASN A 261 15.90 -18.29 0.47
C ASN A 261 15.11 -19.34 1.26
N GLU A 262 13.83 -19.07 1.49
CA GLU A 262 12.88 -19.96 2.15
C GLU A 262 11.83 -20.42 1.11
N PRO A 263 12.08 -21.52 0.37
CA PRO A 263 11.20 -21.94 -0.70
C PRO A 263 9.92 -22.59 -0.16
N ASP A 264 8.80 -21.91 -0.32
CA ASP A 264 7.46 -22.45 -0.07
C ASP A 264 6.47 -21.90 -1.11
N LEU A 265 5.93 -22.79 -1.94
CA LEU A 265 5.05 -22.43 -3.04
C LEU A 265 3.67 -21.97 -2.56
N ASP A 266 3.18 -22.53 -1.46
CA ASP A 266 1.86 -22.18 -0.92
C ASP A 266 1.90 -20.79 -0.29
N TYR A 267 2.95 -20.49 0.49
CA TYR A 267 3.18 -19.14 1.00
C TYR A 267 3.48 -18.14 -0.11
N LEU A 268 4.24 -18.51 -1.15
CA LEU A 268 4.45 -17.66 -2.32
C LEU A 268 3.12 -17.22 -2.93
N MET A 269 2.22 -18.16 -3.18
CA MET A 269 0.89 -17.85 -3.72
C MET A 269 0.05 -16.99 -2.75
N GLU A 270 0.09 -17.28 -1.45
CA GLU A 270 -0.65 -16.52 -0.45
C GLU A 270 -0.16 -15.07 -0.32
N ILE A 271 1.15 -14.86 -0.38
CA ILE A 271 1.76 -13.52 -0.41
C ILE A 271 1.25 -12.76 -1.64
N ILE A 272 1.36 -13.36 -2.83
CA ILE A 272 0.89 -12.74 -4.08
C ILE A 272 -0.59 -12.35 -3.99
N ARG A 273 -1.45 -13.19 -3.39
CA ARG A 273 -2.87 -12.88 -3.20
C ARG A 273 -3.10 -11.68 -2.28
N LYS A 274 -2.20 -11.41 -1.32
CA LYS A 274 -2.30 -10.29 -0.37
C LYS A 274 -1.69 -8.98 -0.89
N VAL A 275 -0.90 -9.01 -1.96
CA VAL A 275 -0.33 -7.83 -2.63
C VAL A 275 -1.44 -6.83 -2.95
N PRO A 276 -1.23 -5.52 -2.72
CA PRO A 276 -2.26 -4.53 -2.93
C PRO A 276 -2.41 -4.23 -4.43
N VAL A 277 -3.63 -3.93 -4.84
CA VAL A 277 -3.87 -3.32 -6.15
C VAL A 277 -3.50 -1.84 -6.06
N LEU A 278 -2.48 -1.41 -6.79
CA LEU A 278 -2.02 -0.03 -6.79
C LEU A 278 -3.06 0.86 -7.48
N GLU A 279 -3.40 2.00 -6.88
CA GLU A 279 -4.37 2.93 -7.45
C GLU A 279 -3.92 3.48 -8.81
N SER A 280 -2.62 3.73 -8.98
CA SER A 280 -2.02 4.20 -10.23
C SER A 280 -2.06 3.15 -11.35
N ALA A 281 -2.12 1.87 -10.99
CA ALA A 281 -2.19 0.76 -11.93
C ALA A 281 -3.63 0.28 -12.19
N ARG A 282 -4.63 0.83 -11.49
CA ARG A 282 -5.98 0.29 -11.53
C ARG A 282 -6.60 0.48 -12.92
N GLY A 283 -6.97 -0.64 -13.56
CA GLY A 283 -7.71 -0.65 -14.81
C GLY A 283 -9.11 -0.08 -14.58
N THR A 284 -9.55 0.80 -15.47
CA THR A 284 -10.88 1.42 -15.42
C THR A 284 -11.60 1.33 -16.76
N ALA A 285 -11.17 0.44 -17.64
CA ALA A 285 -11.73 0.31 -18.98
C ALA A 285 -13.23 -0.02 -18.91
N LEU A 286 -13.63 -0.97 -18.04
CA LEU A 286 -15.03 -1.36 -17.88
C LEU A 286 -15.91 -0.28 -17.23
N LYS A 287 -15.32 0.78 -16.68
CA LYS A 287 -16.08 1.96 -16.22
C LYS A 287 -16.49 2.87 -17.38
N SER A 288 -15.79 2.80 -18.50
CA SER A 288 -16.09 3.59 -19.69
C SER A 288 -17.16 2.91 -20.57
N TYR A 289 -17.89 3.69 -21.37
CA TYR A 289 -18.86 3.13 -22.33
C TYR A 289 -18.17 2.24 -23.37
N PHE A 290 -17.07 2.72 -23.96
CA PHE A 290 -16.35 2.00 -25.00
C PHE A 290 -15.62 0.77 -24.46
N GLY A 291 -15.03 0.84 -23.27
CA GLY A 291 -14.39 -0.33 -22.67
C GLY A 291 -15.38 -1.45 -22.33
N ARG A 292 -16.64 -1.14 -22.00
CA ARG A 292 -17.69 -2.18 -21.86
C ARG A 292 -18.08 -2.82 -23.20
N LYS A 293 -18.01 -2.09 -24.31
CA LYS A 293 -18.31 -2.62 -25.64
C LYS A 293 -17.16 -3.41 -26.26
N ALA A 294 -15.93 -3.10 -25.85
CA ALA A 294 -14.72 -3.77 -26.30
C ALA A 294 -14.29 -4.92 -25.36
N ALA A 295 -15.05 -5.18 -24.31
CA ALA A 295 -14.80 -6.29 -23.40
C ALA A 295 -15.32 -7.58 -24.04
N ASP A 296 -14.45 -8.60 -24.06
CA ASP A 296 -14.76 -9.94 -24.55
C ASP A 296 -15.31 -10.85 -23.42
#